data_AF-I3D4Y1-F1
#
_entry.id   AF-I3D4Y1-F1
#
_cell.length_a   1.000
_cell.length_b   1.000
_cell.length_c   1.000
_cell.angle_alpha   90.00
_cell.angle_beta   90.00
_cell.angle_gamma   90.00
#
_symmetry.space_group_name_H-M   'P 1'
#
loop_
_entity.id
_entity.type
_entity.pdbx_description
1 polymer ?
#
loop_
_entity_poly.entity_id
_entity_poly.type
_entity_poly.pdbx_seq_one_letter_code
_entity_poly.pdbx_strand_id
1 'polypeptide(L)'
;MAINFKIFLILIIPITIGLIFLAQYYSNITIKESNLELSKNFFNFNIETKNTDLIELPMNSIFKISGVRGEYIIDENLQKYTRLFFELNDDNHSLYNQLMNTDEKTIVIFPIFTAAAYNEPGFYNFYKGECNEECLTIPIKSILRTEIGGNSAQVLKLLNYKFLSDIEIDKNPKILKDFDKVILLHNEYVTQKEFDAITSHPNVIYLYPNALYAKIDVNYEENTITLIRGHNYPEQSISNGFDWEFENTDPYEYDKDCDNWEFYNIDNGKMLNCYPESQIFEDPKLLKTLKEL
;
A
#
# COMPACT_ATOMS: atom_id res chain seq x y z
N MET A 1 39.31 -53.55 -34.81
CA MET A 1 38.54 -52.47 -35.46
C MET A 1 39.02 -51.16 -34.84
N ALA A 2 39.96 -50.48 -35.49
CA ALA A 2 40.56 -49.26 -34.95
C ALA A 2 39.56 -48.11 -35.12
N ILE A 3 38.92 -47.69 -34.03
CA ILE A 3 38.09 -46.48 -34.03
C ILE A 3 39.03 -45.32 -34.36
N ASN A 4 38.77 -44.67 -35.49
CA ASN A 4 39.60 -43.60 -36.01
C ASN A 4 39.55 -42.43 -35.02
N PHE A 5 40.65 -42.25 -34.28
CA PHE A 5 40.79 -41.25 -33.21
C PHE A 5 40.44 -39.83 -33.69
N LYS A 6 40.60 -39.55 -35.00
CA LYS A 6 40.16 -38.29 -35.62
C LYS A 6 38.64 -38.09 -35.61
N ILE A 7 37.85 -39.14 -35.80
CA ILE A 7 36.38 -39.06 -35.79
C ILE A 7 35.86 -38.80 -34.38
N PHE A 8 36.50 -39.39 -33.36
CA PHE A 8 36.16 -39.19 -31.96
C PHE A 8 36.41 -37.74 -31.51
N LEU A 9 37.53 -37.14 -31.92
CA LEU A 9 37.83 -35.72 -31.69
C LEU A 9 36.86 -34.77 -32.43
N ILE A 10 36.46 -35.10 -33.66
CA ILE A 10 35.53 -34.27 -34.45
C ILE A 10 34.13 -34.22 -33.83
N LEU A 11 33.69 -35.28 -33.16
CA LEU A 11 32.35 -35.33 -32.54
C LEU A 11 32.34 -34.79 -31.10
N ILE A 12 33.40 -35.01 -30.32
CA ILE A 12 33.41 -34.61 -28.89
C ILE A 12 33.64 -33.12 -28.70
N ILE A 13 34.54 -32.51 -29.49
CA ILE A 13 34.84 -31.08 -29.40
C ILE A 13 33.58 -30.20 -29.56
N PRO A 14 32.72 -30.38 -30.58
CA PRO A 14 31.53 -29.55 -30.71
C PRO A 14 30.49 -29.81 -29.61
N ILE A 15 30.41 -31.04 -29.07
CA ILE A 15 29.51 -31.36 -27.96
C ILE A 15 29.97 -30.67 -26.66
N THR A 16 31.27 -30.71 -26.35
CA THR A 16 31.80 -30.04 -25.16
C THR A 16 31.69 -28.52 -25.26
N ILE A 17 31.94 -27.96 -26.44
CA ILE A 17 31.73 -26.53 -26.73
C ILE A 17 30.25 -26.17 -26.56
N GLY A 18 29.33 -26.97 -27.10
CA GLY A 18 27.89 -26.75 -26.95
C GLY A 18 27.42 -26.75 -25.50
N LEU A 19 27.95 -27.68 -24.68
CA LEU A 19 27.64 -27.74 -23.24
C LEU A 19 28.18 -26.52 -22.47
N ILE A 20 29.36 -26.01 -22.84
CA ILE A 20 29.93 -24.79 -22.23
C ILE A 20 29.06 -23.57 -22.57
N PHE A 21 28.62 -23.43 -23.83
CA PHE A 21 27.73 -22.34 -24.23
C PHE A 21 26.37 -22.40 -23.53
N LEU A 22 25.79 -23.60 -23.39
CA LEU A 22 24.57 -23.81 -22.62
C LEU A 22 24.76 -23.42 -21.15
N ALA A 23 25.84 -23.87 -20.50
CA ALA A 23 26.12 -23.54 -19.11
C ALA A 23 26.32 -22.02 -18.90
N GLN A 24 27.02 -21.34 -19.82
CA GLN A 24 27.19 -19.88 -19.79
C GLN A 24 25.85 -19.16 -20.02
N TYR A 25 25.00 -19.67 -20.92
CA TYR A 25 23.68 -19.09 -21.19
C TYR A 25 22.77 -19.16 -19.95
N TYR A 26 22.69 -20.33 -19.31
CA TYR A 26 21.92 -20.49 -18.06
C TYR A 26 22.50 -19.62 -16.93
N SER A 27 23.83 -19.59 -16.76
CA SER A 27 24.48 -18.71 -15.78
C SER A 27 24.13 -17.23 -16.02
N ASN A 28 24.12 -16.77 -17.26
CA ASN A 28 23.79 -15.39 -17.60
C ASN A 28 22.31 -15.06 -17.36
N ILE A 29 21.41 -16.00 -17.59
CA ILE A 29 19.98 -15.84 -17.24
C ILE A 29 19.83 -15.70 -15.72
N THR A 30 20.45 -16.59 -14.94
CA THR A 30 20.36 -16.54 -13.48
C THR A 30 20.94 -15.25 -12.91
N ILE A 31 22.07 -14.77 -13.44
CA ILE A 31 22.65 -13.47 -13.03
C ILE A 31 21.72 -12.31 -13.40
N LYS A 32 21.03 -12.39 -14.54
CA LYS A 32 20.09 -11.35 -14.96
C LYS A 32 18.84 -11.32 -14.07
N GLU A 33 18.32 -12.48 -13.68
CA GLU A 33 17.21 -12.60 -12.72
C GLU A 33 17.63 -12.09 -11.33
N SER A 34 18.80 -12.50 -10.81
CA SER A 34 19.29 -12.02 -9.51
C SER A 34 19.54 -10.51 -9.49
N ASN A 35 20.03 -9.94 -10.60
CA ASN A 35 20.25 -8.49 -10.72
C ASN A 35 18.93 -7.72 -10.87
N LEU A 36 17.90 -8.31 -11.46
CA LEU A 36 16.55 -7.73 -11.52
C LEU A 36 15.90 -7.72 -10.13
N GLU A 37 16.14 -8.77 -9.35
CA GLU A 37 15.69 -8.90 -7.95
C GLU A 37 16.42 -7.90 -7.03
N LEU A 38 17.71 -7.67 -7.25
CA LEU A 38 18.51 -6.65 -6.54
C LEU A 38 18.18 -5.20 -6.93
N SER A 39 17.50 -4.94 -8.05
CA SER A 39 17.21 -3.59 -8.55
C SER A 39 15.76 -3.15 -8.42
N LYS A 40 14.91 -3.87 -7.69
CA LYS A 40 13.51 -3.48 -7.47
C LYS A 40 13.49 -2.27 -6.53
N ASN A 41 13.47 -1.07 -7.10
CA ASN A 41 13.26 0.17 -6.35
C ASN A 41 11.79 0.18 -5.89
N PHE A 42 11.58 -0.07 -4.60
CA PHE A 42 10.25 0.03 -4.00
C PHE A 42 9.79 1.48 -3.94
N PHE A 43 8.48 1.68 -3.96
CA PHE A 43 7.88 2.98 -3.79
C PHE A 43 8.32 3.59 -2.46
N ASN A 44 8.61 4.89 -2.48
CA ASN A 44 8.95 5.63 -1.30
C ASN A 44 8.21 6.96 -1.33
N PHE A 45 7.42 7.22 -0.30
CA PHE A 45 6.75 8.51 -0.11
C PHE A 45 7.61 9.43 0.75
N ASN A 46 7.57 10.72 0.44
CA ASN A 46 8.30 11.74 1.18
C ASN A 46 7.52 12.15 2.43
N ILE A 47 8.23 12.21 3.55
CA ILE A 47 7.75 12.81 4.80
C ILE A 47 8.49 14.13 4.91
N GLU A 48 7.87 15.22 4.45
CA GLU A 48 8.51 16.54 4.48
C GLU A 48 8.46 17.15 5.88
N THR A 49 9.60 17.10 6.58
CA THR A 49 9.83 17.74 7.90
C THR A 49 10.87 18.87 7.82
N LYS A 50 11.46 19.11 6.65
CA LYS A 50 12.51 20.11 6.51
C LYS A 50 11.91 21.51 6.61
N ASN A 51 12.43 22.31 7.54
CA ASN A 51 11.98 23.66 7.87
C ASN A 51 10.60 23.75 8.57
N THR A 52 10.08 22.63 9.11
CA THR A 52 8.89 22.66 9.97
C THR A 52 9.31 22.79 11.43
N ASP A 53 8.70 23.72 12.18
CA ASP A 53 8.88 23.82 13.63
C ASP A 53 8.06 22.72 14.32
N LEU A 54 8.73 21.61 14.64
CA LEU A 54 8.10 20.44 15.26
C LEU A 54 8.13 20.54 16.78
N ILE A 55 7.06 20.06 17.39
CA ILE A 55 6.97 19.85 18.84
C ILE A 55 6.62 18.39 19.13
N GLU A 56 7.37 17.79 20.04
CA GLU A 56 7.05 16.47 20.56
C GLU A 56 5.73 16.53 21.33
N LEU A 57 4.86 15.57 21.05
CA LEU A 57 3.52 15.49 21.63
C LEU A 57 3.49 14.39 22.70
N PRO A 58 2.96 14.68 23.91
CA PRO A 58 2.87 13.69 24.98
C PRO A 58 1.67 12.75 24.74
N MET A 59 1.75 11.95 23.70
CA MET A 59 0.73 10.96 23.32
C MET A 59 1.10 9.57 23.85
N ASN A 60 0.09 8.75 24.16
CA ASN A 60 0.30 7.36 24.54
C ASN A 60 0.71 6.55 23.31
N SER A 61 2.01 6.41 23.05
CA SER A 61 2.53 5.77 21.85
C SER A 61 3.79 4.98 22.14
N ILE A 62 4.00 3.92 21.37
CA ILE A 62 5.29 3.23 21.37
C ILE A 62 6.33 4.01 20.55
N PHE A 63 5.95 5.02 19.77
CA PHE A 63 6.81 5.87 18.95
C PHE A 63 6.97 7.27 19.57
N LYS A 64 8.02 7.99 19.18
CA LYS A 64 8.09 9.44 19.41
C LYS A 64 7.18 10.10 18.37
N ILE A 65 6.23 10.91 18.84
CA ILE A 65 5.28 11.61 17.97
C ILE A 65 5.55 13.10 18.05
N SER A 66 5.60 13.76 16.89
CA SER A 66 5.68 15.21 16.79
C SER A 66 4.57 15.78 15.90
N GLY A 67 4.15 17.00 16.19
CA GLY A 67 3.24 17.78 15.35
C GLY A 67 3.88 19.11 14.95
N VAL A 68 3.34 19.78 13.93
CA VAL A 68 3.78 21.13 13.56
C VAL A 68 3.22 22.13 14.58
N ARG A 69 4.09 22.97 15.15
CA ARG A 69 3.69 23.99 16.13
C ARG A 69 2.64 24.92 15.51
N GLY A 70 1.45 24.94 16.11
CA GLY A 70 0.36 25.82 15.68
C GLY A 70 -0.53 25.26 14.57
N GLU A 71 -0.24 24.08 14.01
CA GLU A 71 -1.12 23.40 13.04
C GLU A 71 -1.96 22.33 13.74
N TYR A 72 -2.99 22.78 14.44
CA TYR A 72 -3.98 21.91 15.07
C TYR A 72 -5.38 22.51 14.91
N ILE A 73 -6.38 21.66 14.93
CA ILE A 73 -7.77 22.05 15.12
C ILE A 73 -8.14 21.90 16.60
N ILE A 74 -9.02 22.76 17.08
CA ILE A 74 -9.59 22.64 18.42
C ILE A 74 -10.91 21.90 18.27
N ASP A 75 -10.98 20.70 18.84
CA ASP A 75 -12.17 19.86 18.85
C ASP A 75 -12.53 19.57 20.31
N GLU A 76 -13.71 19.99 20.75
CA GLU A 76 -14.17 19.84 22.15
C GLU A 76 -13.17 20.28 23.24
N ASN A 77 -12.34 21.31 22.96
CA ASN A 77 -11.22 21.81 23.78
C ASN A 77 -9.94 20.95 23.78
N LEU A 78 -9.85 19.94 22.91
CA LEU A 78 -8.64 19.17 22.65
C LEU A 78 -7.92 19.71 21.40
N GLN A 79 -6.60 19.82 21.49
CA GLN A 79 -5.77 20.12 20.32
C GLN A 79 -5.56 18.85 19.50
N LYS A 80 -6.14 18.81 18.30
CA LYS A 80 -5.95 17.73 17.34
C LYS A 80 -5.03 18.21 16.23
N TYR A 81 -3.79 17.73 16.25
CA TYR A 81 -2.81 18.05 15.21
C TYR A 81 -3.26 17.49 13.87
N THR A 82 -3.18 18.31 12.83
CA THR A 82 -3.62 17.94 11.48
C THR A 82 -2.66 16.96 10.82
N ARG A 83 -1.39 16.96 11.26
CA ARG A 83 -0.32 16.09 10.76
C ARG A 83 0.56 15.63 11.91
N LEU A 84 0.79 14.32 11.97
CA LEU A 84 1.71 13.68 12.91
C LEU A 84 2.95 13.16 12.18
N PHE A 85 4.08 13.22 12.88
CA PHE A 85 5.36 12.68 12.44
C PHE A 85 5.86 11.68 13.46
N PHE A 86 6.41 10.56 12.97
CA PHE A 86 6.80 9.44 13.80
C PHE A 86 8.30 9.19 13.71
N GLU A 87 8.89 8.90 14.87
CA GLU A 87 10.26 8.41 14.99
C GLU A 87 10.29 7.21 15.94
N LEU A 88 11.29 6.33 15.78
CA LEU A 88 11.51 5.25 16.75
C LEU A 88 11.88 5.86 18.11
N ASN A 89 11.26 5.34 19.16
CA ASN A 89 11.63 5.63 20.53
C ASN A 89 12.72 4.65 20.99
N ASP A 90 13.91 5.16 21.30
CA ASP A 90 15.08 4.36 21.69
C ASP A 90 14.80 3.43 22.89
N ASP A 91 13.88 3.83 23.77
CA ASP A 91 13.46 3.04 24.94
C ASP A 91 12.75 1.73 24.54
N ASN A 92 12.22 1.64 23.31
CA ASN A 92 11.43 0.53 22.81
C ASN A 92 12.19 -0.41 21.83
N HIS A 93 13.52 -0.34 21.79
CA HIS A 93 14.34 -1.13 20.86
C HIS A 93 14.00 -2.64 20.82
N SER A 94 13.85 -3.28 21.99
CA SER A 94 13.51 -4.71 22.08
C SER A 94 12.14 -5.04 21.46
N LEU A 95 11.18 -4.13 21.60
CA LEU A 95 9.85 -4.26 21.03
C LEU A 95 9.93 -4.11 19.50
N TYR A 96 10.64 -3.12 18.98
CA TYR A 96 10.77 -2.94 17.53
C TYR A 96 11.44 -4.11 16.83
N ASN A 97 12.44 -4.75 17.44
CA ASN A 97 13.01 -5.98 16.87
C ASN A 97 11.97 -7.09 16.68
N GLN A 98 10.92 -7.12 17.50
CA GLN A 98 9.82 -8.06 17.35
C GLN A 98 8.80 -7.61 16.30
N LEU A 99 8.61 -6.30 16.12
CA LEU A 99 7.61 -5.72 15.20
C LEU A 99 8.13 -5.49 13.78
N MET A 100 9.44 -5.34 13.58
CA MET A 100 10.03 -5.11 12.27
C MET A 100 9.66 -6.22 11.29
N ASN A 101 9.28 -5.83 10.08
CA ASN A 101 9.11 -6.75 8.98
C ASN A 101 10.47 -7.28 8.53
N THR A 102 10.56 -8.59 8.44
CA THR A 102 11.72 -9.33 7.92
C THR A 102 11.33 -10.21 6.73
N ASP A 103 10.05 -10.19 6.35
CA ASP A 103 9.54 -10.91 5.19
C ASP A 103 9.61 -10.03 3.95
N GLU A 104 10.50 -10.41 3.04
CA GLU A 104 10.71 -9.75 1.76
C GLU A 104 9.55 -9.99 0.77
N LYS A 105 8.65 -10.94 1.08
CA LYS A 105 7.44 -11.28 0.32
C LYS A 105 6.18 -10.62 0.87
N THR A 106 6.32 -9.70 1.83
CA THR A 106 5.23 -8.83 2.28
C THR A 106 5.34 -7.44 1.62
N ILE A 107 4.23 -6.93 1.09
CA ILE A 107 4.15 -5.60 0.49
C ILE A 107 2.97 -4.78 1.01
N VAL A 108 3.16 -3.47 1.19
CA VAL A 108 2.10 -2.52 1.51
C VAL A 108 1.73 -1.71 0.27
N ILE A 109 0.43 -1.54 0.01
CA ILE A 109 -0.07 -0.72 -1.09
C ILE A 109 -0.39 0.68 -0.58
N PHE A 110 0.26 1.68 -1.16
CA PHE A 110 0.05 3.08 -0.83
C PHE A 110 -1.04 3.70 -1.75
N PRO A 111 -2.07 4.36 -1.20
CA PRO A 111 -3.28 4.75 -1.94
C PRO A 111 -3.17 6.16 -2.56
N ILE A 112 -2.40 6.33 -3.64
CA ILE A 112 -2.25 7.62 -4.32
C ILE A 112 -3.57 8.09 -4.93
N PHE A 113 -4.39 7.19 -5.47
CA PHE A 113 -5.66 7.56 -6.09
C PHE A 113 -6.68 8.06 -5.07
N THR A 114 -6.74 7.43 -3.89
CA THR A 114 -7.58 7.91 -2.79
C THR A 114 -7.06 9.26 -2.27
N ALA A 115 -5.74 9.40 -2.14
CA ALA A 115 -5.13 10.68 -1.77
C ALA A 115 -5.45 11.81 -2.76
N ALA A 116 -5.53 11.50 -4.06
CA ALA A 116 -5.96 12.45 -5.07
C ALA A 116 -7.45 12.80 -4.89
N ALA A 117 -8.33 11.79 -4.79
CA ALA A 117 -9.78 11.95 -4.64
C ALA A 117 -10.19 12.84 -3.44
N TYR A 118 -9.41 12.80 -2.37
CA TYR A 118 -9.63 13.57 -1.14
C TYR A 118 -9.09 15.00 -1.19
N ASN A 119 -8.39 15.40 -2.25
CA ASN A 119 -7.97 16.79 -2.37
C ASN A 119 -9.15 17.68 -2.72
N GLU A 120 -9.06 18.95 -2.33
CA GLU A 120 -10.06 19.96 -2.68
C GLU A 120 -9.52 20.91 -3.77
N PRO A 121 -10.29 21.20 -4.84
CA PRO A 121 -11.57 20.56 -5.17
C PRO A 121 -11.39 19.08 -5.60
N GLY A 122 -12.34 18.22 -5.25
CA GLY A 122 -12.35 16.81 -5.61
C GLY A 122 -13.69 16.10 -5.40
N PHE A 123 -13.69 14.78 -5.34
CA PHE A 123 -14.93 13.97 -5.40
C PHE A 123 -15.91 14.30 -4.28
N TYR A 124 -15.41 14.59 -3.07
CA TYR A 124 -16.26 14.97 -1.94
C TYR A 124 -16.95 16.33 -2.13
N ASN A 125 -16.38 17.25 -2.91
CA ASN A 125 -17.08 18.49 -3.25
C ASN A 125 -18.29 18.20 -4.15
N PHE A 126 -18.20 17.21 -5.04
CA PHE A 126 -19.35 16.74 -5.83
C PHE A 126 -20.41 16.10 -4.93
N TYR A 127 -20.02 15.21 -4.02
CA TYR A 127 -20.97 14.56 -3.08
C TYR A 127 -21.67 15.56 -2.15
N LYS A 128 -21.00 16.65 -1.78
CA LYS A 128 -21.58 17.75 -0.98
C LYS A 128 -22.44 18.73 -1.81
N GLY A 129 -22.49 18.59 -3.14
CA GLY A 129 -23.19 19.51 -4.04
C GLY A 129 -22.50 20.87 -4.19
N GLU A 130 -21.21 20.96 -3.89
CA GLU A 130 -20.39 22.17 -3.98
C GLU A 130 -19.80 22.37 -5.38
N CYS A 131 -19.82 21.34 -6.23
CA CYS A 131 -19.46 21.41 -7.64
C CYS A 131 -20.16 20.33 -8.49
N ASN A 132 -20.16 20.53 -9.80
CA ASN A 132 -20.74 19.60 -10.79
C ASN A 132 -19.73 18.51 -11.21
N GLU A 133 -19.96 17.88 -12.36
CA GLU A 133 -19.11 16.81 -12.93
C GLU A 133 -17.64 17.22 -13.16
N GLU A 134 -17.32 18.51 -13.16
CA GLU A 134 -15.94 19.01 -13.23
C GLU A 134 -15.06 18.48 -12.09
N CYS A 135 -15.64 18.25 -10.90
CA CYS A 135 -14.93 17.65 -9.77
C CYS A 135 -14.75 16.15 -9.89
N LEU A 136 -15.43 15.48 -10.82
CA LEU A 136 -15.32 14.05 -11.03
C LEU A 136 -14.08 13.69 -11.86
N THR A 137 -13.33 14.67 -12.38
CA THR A 137 -12.02 14.46 -13.00
C THR A 137 -11.00 15.40 -12.35
N ILE A 138 -9.99 14.83 -11.70
CA ILE A 138 -9.02 15.59 -10.89
C ILE A 138 -7.57 15.19 -11.14
N PRO A 139 -6.60 16.08 -10.91
CA PRO A 139 -5.19 15.74 -11.05
C PRO A 139 -4.74 14.74 -9.99
N ILE A 140 -3.90 13.79 -10.41
CA ILE A 140 -3.19 12.88 -9.51
C ILE A 140 -2.19 13.71 -8.69
N LYS A 141 -2.51 13.91 -7.42
CA LYS A 141 -1.66 14.58 -6.43
C LYS A 141 -1.75 13.87 -5.10
N SER A 142 -0.66 13.19 -4.72
CA SER A 142 -0.58 12.52 -3.42
C SER A 142 -0.22 13.50 -2.31
N ILE A 143 -1.11 13.69 -1.35
CA ILE A 143 -0.82 14.40 -0.09
C ILE A 143 -0.95 13.41 1.05
N LEU A 144 0.14 13.18 1.78
CA LEU A 144 0.13 12.30 2.96
C LEU A 144 -0.70 12.97 4.07
N ARG A 145 -1.75 12.26 4.51
CA ARG A 145 -2.70 12.72 5.52
C ARG A 145 -3.30 11.53 6.26
N THR A 146 -3.87 11.77 7.44
CA THR A 146 -4.44 10.74 8.30
C THR A 146 -5.53 9.94 7.58
N GLU A 147 -6.38 10.62 6.81
CA GLU A 147 -7.57 10.05 6.16
C GLU A 147 -7.25 8.96 5.12
N ILE A 148 -6.01 8.88 4.63
CA ILE A 148 -5.59 7.87 3.64
C ILE A 148 -4.74 6.75 4.26
N GLY A 149 -4.64 6.70 5.58
CA GLY A 149 -3.73 5.80 6.28
C GLY A 149 -2.31 6.36 6.48
N GLY A 150 -2.19 7.69 6.61
CA GLY A 150 -0.90 8.38 6.65
C GLY A 150 -0.05 8.04 7.88
N ASN A 151 -0.66 7.82 9.05
CA ASN A 151 0.07 7.38 10.24
C ASN A 151 0.57 5.95 10.07
N SER A 152 -0.29 5.04 9.58
CA SER A 152 0.11 3.66 9.30
C SER A 152 1.23 3.57 8.28
N ALA A 153 1.19 4.36 7.21
CA ALA A 153 2.27 4.39 6.23
C ALA A 153 3.62 4.75 6.88
N GLN A 154 3.66 5.79 7.72
CA GLN A 154 4.87 6.21 8.43
C GLN A 154 5.36 5.13 9.40
N VAL A 155 4.47 4.58 10.23
CA VAL A 155 4.78 3.53 11.20
C VAL A 155 5.32 2.26 10.51
N LEU A 156 4.63 1.78 9.48
CA LEU A 156 5.05 0.58 8.75
C LEU A 156 6.39 0.80 8.03
N LYS A 157 6.65 2.00 7.50
CA LYS A 157 7.96 2.36 6.94
C LYS A 157 9.08 2.33 7.99
N LEU A 158 8.85 2.84 9.20
CA LEU A 158 9.81 2.73 10.31
C LEU A 158 10.07 1.27 10.71
N LEU A 159 9.07 0.40 10.54
CA LEU A 159 9.15 -1.03 10.81
C LEU A 159 9.62 -1.86 9.61
N ASN A 160 10.28 -1.24 8.62
CA ASN A 160 10.90 -1.92 7.47
C ASN A 160 9.90 -2.61 6.52
N TYR A 161 8.64 -2.19 6.49
CA TYR A 161 7.71 -2.61 5.42
C TYR A 161 8.05 -1.88 4.12
N LYS A 162 7.98 -2.62 3.02
CA LYS A 162 8.17 -2.10 1.67
C LYS A 162 6.84 -1.71 1.06
N PHE A 163 6.88 -0.76 0.13
CA PHE A 163 5.68 -0.22 -0.48
C PHE A 163 5.69 -0.38 -2.00
N LEU A 164 4.49 -0.55 -2.55
CA LEU A 164 4.15 -0.21 -3.93
C LEU A 164 3.11 0.91 -3.88
N SER A 165 3.14 1.78 -4.87
CA SER A 165 1.98 2.64 -5.14
C SER A 165 0.88 1.86 -5.88
N ASP A 166 -0.36 2.25 -5.64
CA ASP A 166 -1.52 1.78 -6.40
C ASP A 166 -1.41 2.10 -7.91
N ILE A 167 -0.72 3.18 -8.30
CA ILE A 167 -0.29 3.46 -9.68
C ILE A 167 0.57 2.34 -10.30
N GLU A 168 1.54 1.79 -9.55
CA GLU A 168 2.38 0.70 -10.05
C GLU A 168 1.56 -0.57 -10.29
N ILE A 169 0.51 -0.77 -9.51
CA ILE A 169 -0.40 -1.90 -9.63
C ILE A 169 -1.32 -1.71 -10.84
N ASP A 170 -1.94 -0.55 -11.04
CA ASP A 170 -2.74 -0.32 -12.26
C ASP A 170 -1.89 -0.49 -13.55
N LYS A 171 -0.63 -0.01 -13.53
CA LYS A 171 0.29 -0.17 -14.67
C LYS A 171 0.74 -1.62 -14.87
N ASN A 172 0.96 -2.37 -13.80
CA ASN A 172 1.41 -3.77 -13.86
C ASN A 172 0.77 -4.63 -12.76
N PRO A 173 -0.49 -5.06 -12.91
CA PRO A 173 -1.19 -5.76 -11.83
C PRO A 173 -0.58 -7.12 -11.46
N LYS A 174 0.21 -7.71 -12.39
CA LYS A 174 0.92 -8.97 -12.17
C LYS A 174 2.01 -8.87 -11.10
N ILE A 175 2.46 -7.66 -10.75
CA ILE A 175 3.50 -7.45 -9.72
C ILE A 175 3.11 -8.02 -8.36
N LEU A 176 1.81 -8.10 -8.06
CA LEU A 176 1.33 -8.67 -6.80
C LEU A 176 1.66 -10.16 -6.65
N LYS A 177 1.89 -10.89 -7.76
CA LYS A 177 2.28 -12.31 -7.73
C LYS A 177 3.69 -12.55 -7.21
N ASP A 178 4.50 -11.50 -7.07
CA ASP A 178 5.85 -11.58 -6.52
C ASP A 178 5.85 -11.68 -4.98
N PHE A 179 4.70 -11.44 -4.35
CA PHE A 179 4.52 -11.33 -2.91
C PHE A 179 3.57 -12.42 -2.40
N ASP A 180 3.81 -12.87 -1.18
CA ASP A 180 2.99 -13.88 -0.50
C ASP A 180 1.90 -13.21 0.36
N LYS A 181 2.10 -11.93 0.70
CA LYS A 181 1.19 -11.13 1.53
C LYS A 181 1.11 -9.70 1.00
N VAL A 182 -0.11 -9.21 0.84
CA VAL A 182 -0.40 -7.84 0.42
C VAL A 182 -1.18 -7.15 1.54
N ILE A 183 -0.73 -5.98 1.97
CA ILE A 183 -1.42 -5.14 2.97
C ILE A 183 -1.96 -3.90 2.25
N LEU A 184 -3.26 -3.69 2.27
CA LEU A 184 -3.88 -2.45 1.78
C LEU A 184 -3.97 -1.44 2.92
N LEU A 185 -3.63 -0.19 2.64
CA LEU A 185 -4.03 0.95 3.47
C LEU A 185 -5.48 1.33 3.10
N HIS A 186 -5.82 2.62 3.14
CA HIS A 186 -7.15 3.10 2.78
C HIS A 186 -7.29 3.28 1.25
N ASN A 187 -7.16 2.17 0.50
CA ASN A 187 -7.32 2.13 -0.96
C ASN A 187 -8.81 2.13 -1.34
N GLU A 188 -9.50 3.24 -1.10
CA GLU A 188 -10.94 3.38 -1.36
C GLU A 188 -11.25 3.52 -2.86
N TYR A 189 -10.48 4.37 -3.57
CA TYR A 189 -10.62 4.60 -5.01
C TYR A 189 -9.57 3.81 -5.76
N VAL A 190 -10.02 2.89 -6.62
CA VAL A 190 -9.15 2.02 -7.41
C VAL A 190 -9.67 1.83 -8.83
N THR A 191 -8.79 1.45 -9.75
CA THR A 191 -9.19 1.02 -11.09
C THR A 191 -9.73 -0.41 -11.09
N GLN A 192 -10.38 -0.81 -12.19
CA GLN A 192 -10.79 -2.22 -12.38
C GLN A 192 -9.58 -3.18 -12.34
N LYS A 193 -8.44 -2.78 -12.90
CA LYS A 193 -7.26 -3.65 -12.96
C LYS A 193 -6.69 -3.93 -11.56
N GLU A 194 -6.68 -2.92 -10.70
CA GLU A 194 -6.27 -3.05 -9.31
C GLU A 194 -7.27 -3.91 -8.54
N PHE A 195 -8.57 -3.64 -8.66
CA PHE A 195 -9.62 -4.44 -8.04
C PHE A 195 -9.45 -5.92 -8.37
N ASP A 196 -9.35 -6.27 -9.66
CA ASP A 196 -9.20 -7.64 -10.11
C ASP A 196 -7.91 -8.29 -9.56
N ALA A 197 -6.79 -7.56 -9.54
CA ALA A 197 -5.51 -8.10 -9.07
C ALA A 197 -5.45 -8.28 -7.55
N ILE A 198 -6.01 -7.35 -6.79
CA ILE A 198 -6.07 -7.40 -5.33
C ILE A 198 -7.01 -8.52 -4.89
N THR A 199 -8.23 -8.56 -5.42
CA THR A 199 -9.22 -9.58 -5.04
C THR A 199 -8.86 -10.99 -5.50
N SER A 200 -8.03 -11.12 -6.55
CA SER A 200 -7.49 -12.42 -6.98
C SER A 200 -6.25 -12.88 -6.20
N HIS A 201 -5.63 -12.01 -5.38
CA HIS A 201 -4.46 -12.37 -4.60
C HIS A 201 -4.87 -13.23 -3.38
N PRO A 202 -4.20 -14.36 -3.09
CA PRO A 202 -4.70 -15.35 -2.12
C PRO A 202 -4.59 -14.92 -0.65
N ASN A 203 -3.82 -13.88 -0.35
CA ASN A 203 -3.61 -13.40 1.01
C ASN A 203 -3.49 -11.87 1.05
N VAL A 204 -4.61 -11.20 1.28
CA VAL A 204 -4.70 -9.75 1.38
C VAL A 204 -5.17 -9.34 2.77
N ILE A 205 -4.43 -8.44 3.41
CA ILE A 205 -4.82 -7.80 4.66
C ILE A 205 -5.38 -6.41 4.33
N TYR A 206 -6.69 -6.26 4.49
CA TYR A 206 -7.37 -4.98 4.36
C TYR A 206 -7.29 -4.27 5.71
N LEU A 207 -6.26 -3.44 5.88
CA LEU A 207 -5.98 -2.78 7.16
C LEU A 207 -7.01 -1.69 7.48
N TYR A 208 -7.70 -1.16 6.46
CA TYR A 208 -8.74 -0.15 6.60
C TYR A 208 -10.06 -0.66 6.06
N PRO A 209 -11.19 -0.28 6.69
CA PRO A 209 -12.51 -0.40 6.08
C PRO A 209 -12.63 0.55 4.89
N ASN A 210 -13.74 0.42 4.15
CA ASN A 210 -13.99 1.23 2.95
C ASN A 210 -12.92 1.06 1.86
N ALA A 211 -12.22 -0.08 1.86
CA ALA A 211 -11.30 -0.43 0.79
C ALA A 211 -12.06 -0.90 -0.46
N LEU A 212 -11.52 -0.62 -1.64
CA LEU A 212 -12.07 -1.02 -2.94
C LEU A 212 -13.52 -0.55 -3.16
N TYR A 213 -13.86 0.63 -2.64
CA TYR A 213 -15.23 1.11 -2.59
C TYR A 213 -15.68 1.78 -3.89
N ALA A 214 -14.82 2.59 -4.50
CA ALA A 214 -15.17 3.38 -5.67
C ALA A 214 -14.26 3.07 -6.86
N LYS A 215 -14.88 2.95 -8.03
CA LYS A 215 -14.22 2.68 -9.29
C LYS A 215 -13.83 3.98 -9.97
N ILE A 216 -12.57 4.09 -10.36
CA ILE A 216 -12.03 5.18 -11.16
C ILE A 216 -11.47 4.71 -12.49
N ASP A 217 -11.27 5.65 -13.41
CA ASP A 217 -10.38 5.54 -14.55
C ASP A 217 -9.20 6.50 -14.42
N VAL A 218 -8.09 6.21 -15.09
CA VAL A 218 -6.84 6.95 -14.95
C VAL A 218 -6.32 7.36 -16.33
N ASN A 219 -6.11 8.66 -16.52
CA ASN A 219 -5.41 9.20 -17.69
C ASN A 219 -3.99 9.61 -17.30
N TYR A 220 -3.00 8.78 -17.68
CA TYR A 220 -1.59 9.06 -17.39
C TYR A 220 -0.97 10.15 -18.28
N GLU A 221 -1.56 10.46 -19.45
CA GLU A 221 -1.07 11.55 -20.30
C GLU A 221 -1.44 12.92 -19.69
N GLU A 222 -2.65 13.02 -19.14
CA GLU A 222 -3.14 14.22 -18.46
C GLU A 222 -2.83 14.23 -16.96
N ASN A 223 -2.33 13.11 -16.43
CA ASN A 223 -2.08 12.88 -15.00
C ASN A 223 -3.33 13.15 -14.14
N THR A 224 -4.47 12.57 -14.54
CA THR A 224 -5.77 12.72 -13.88
C THR A 224 -6.43 11.39 -13.55
N ILE A 225 -7.35 11.39 -12.60
CA ILE A 225 -8.31 10.31 -12.34
C ILE A 225 -9.74 10.80 -12.53
N THR A 226 -10.63 9.91 -12.96
CA THR A 226 -12.04 10.18 -13.15
C THR A 226 -12.91 9.19 -12.37
N LEU A 227 -13.89 9.66 -11.59
CA LEU A 227 -14.87 8.79 -10.94
C LEU A 227 -15.76 8.12 -11.99
N ILE A 228 -15.85 6.79 -11.94
CA ILE A 228 -16.70 6.01 -12.83
C ILE A 228 -17.92 5.47 -12.10
N ARG A 229 -17.76 5.00 -10.85
CA ARG A 229 -18.83 4.31 -10.13
C ARG A 229 -18.58 4.26 -8.61
N GLY A 230 -19.63 4.35 -7.81
CA GLY A 230 -19.59 4.33 -6.33
C GLY A 230 -20.02 5.68 -5.74
N HIS A 231 -20.25 5.74 -4.43
CA HIS A 231 -20.75 6.94 -3.73
C HIS A 231 -21.99 7.55 -4.40
N ASN A 232 -22.95 6.70 -4.71
CA ASN A 232 -24.22 7.08 -5.35
C ASN A 232 -24.05 7.68 -6.76
N TYR A 233 -22.93 7.38 -7.44
CA TYR A 233 -22.64 7.78 -8.81
C TYR A 233 -22.46 6.56 -9.75
N PRO A 234 -22.93 6.62 -11.01
CA PRO A 234 -23.76 7.68 -11.60
C PRO A 234 -25.24 7.60 -11.19
N GLU A 235 -25.64 6.49 -10.56
CA GLU A 235 -27.00 6.28 -10.07
C GLU A 235 -27.02 6.24 -8.54
N GLN A 236 -28.06 6.83 -7.94
CA GLN A 236 -28.16 6.96 -6.48
C GLN A 236 -28.18 5.60 -5.75
N SER A 237 -28.57 4.52 -6.41
CA SER A 237 -28.59 3.16 -5.86
C SER A 237 -27.20 2.53 -5.74
N ILE A 238 -26.18 3.09 -6.38
CA ILE A 238 -24.85 2.50 -6.46
C ILE A 238 -23.98 3.03 -5.33
N SER A 239 -24.00 2.36 -4.18
CA SER A 239 -23.10 2.67 -3.06
C SER A 239 -21.66 2.26 -3.39
N ASN A 240 -21.43 0.97 -3.65
CA ASN A 240 -20.13 0.41 -4.02
C ASN A 240 -19.95 0.33 -5.55
N GLY A 241 -18.77 0.72 -6.04
CA GLY A 241 -18.41 0.78 -7.46
C GLY A 241 -18.18 -0.57 -8.14
N PHE A 242 -17.98 -1.63 -7.36
CA PHE A 242 -17.62 -2.97 -7.83
C PHE A 242 -18.64 -4.05 -7.47
N ASP A 243 -19.70 -3.69 -6.72
CA ASP A 243 -20.65 -4.63 -6.13
C ASP A 243 -19.93 -5.72 -5.31
N TRP A 244 -18.85 -5.35 -4.63
CA TRP A 244 -18.00 -6.30 -3.89
C TRP A 244 -18.73 -6.79 -2.64
N GLU A 245 -18.85 -8.11 -2.49
CA GLU A 245 -19.65 -8.72 -1.41
C GLU A 245 -19.04 -8.56 0.00
N PHE A 246 -17.74 -8.28 0.08
CA PHE A 246 -16.99 -8.08 1.32
C PHE A 246 -16.76 -6.60 1.66
N GLU A 247 -17.47 -5.70 0.99
CA GLU A 247 -17.49 -4.28 1.34
C GLU A 247 -17.90 -4.12 2.82
N ASN A 248 -17.13 -3.33 3.59
CA ASN A 248 -17.21 -3.28 5.05
C ASN A 248 -17.17 -1.86 5.64
N THR A 249 -17.56 -0.84 4.88
CA THR A 249 -17.61 0.57 5.30
C THR A 249 -18.50 0.76 6.51
N ASP A 250 -19.74 0.27 6.46
CA ASP A 250 -20.68 0.40 7.57
C ASP A 250 -20.67 -0.85 8.47
N PRO A 251 -20.40 -0.71 9.80
CA PRO A 251 -20.16 0.52 10.55
C PRO A 251 -18.67 0.91 10.69
N TYR A 252 -17.75 0.08 10.19
CA TYR A 252 -16.36 0.05 10.62
C TYR A 252 -15.53 1.30 10.25
N GLU A 253 -15.87 2.03 9.19
CA GLU A 253 -15.22 3.29 8.84
C GLU A 253 -15.38 4.37 9.92
N TYR A 254 -16.49 4.29 10.67
CA TYR A 254 -16.82 5.26 11.70
C TYR A 254 -16.29 4.90 13.09
N ASP A 255 -15.78 3.66 13.26
CA ASP A 255 -15.09 3.24 14.49
C ASP A 255 -13.63 3.70 14.46
N LYS A 256 -13.41 4.96 14.87
CA LYS A 256 -12.08 5.59 14.92
C LYS A 256 -11.33 5.35 16.22
N ASP A 257 -12.04 4.95 17.29
CA ASP A 257 -11.41 4.55 18.54
C ASP A 257 -10.74 3.19 18.34
N CYS A 258 -11.40 2.27 17.63
CA CYS A 258 -10.84 0.99 17.18
C CYS A 258 -10.34 0.14 18.38
N ASP A 259 -10.95 0.31 19.55
CA ASP A 259 -10.54 -0.32 20.82
C ASP A 259 -10.76 -1.85 20.82
N ASN A 260 -11.76 -2.32 20.07
CA ASN A 260 -12.13 -3.74 19.96
C ASN A 260 -11.79 -4.30 18.58
N TRP A 261 -10.63 -3.90 18.06
CA TRP A 261 -10.16 -4.33 16.77
C TRP A 261 -10.04 -5.87 16.68
N GLU A 262 -10.48 -6.42 15.56
CA GLU A 262 -10.28 -7.81 15.17
C GLU A 262 -10.09 -7.92 13.66
N PHE A 263 -9.25 -8.88 13.26
CA PHE A 263 -9.17 -9.31 11.88
C PHE A 263 -10.09 -10.51 11.67
N TYR A 264 -11.11 -10.34 10.83
CA TYR A 264 -11.99 -11.42 10.40
C TYR A 264 -11.59 -11.92 9.00
N ASN A 265 -11.90 -13.18 8.69
CA ASN A 265 -11.52 -13.79 7.43
C ASN A 265 -12.55 -13.49 6.33
N ILE A 266 -12.04 -13.32 5.11
CA ILE A 266 -12.80 -13.34 3.85
C ILE A 266 -12.10 -14.30 2.87
N ASP A 267 -12.67 -14.51 1.69
CA ASP A 267 -12.19 -15.53 0.75
C ASP A 267 -10.72 -15.38 0.34
N ASN A 268 -10.25 -14.14 0.16
CA ASN A 268 -8.90 -13.83 -0.32
C ASN A 268 -8.00 -13.20 0.77
N GLY A 269 -8.38 -13.29 2.05
CA GLY A 269 -7.56 -12.77 3.14
C GLY A 269 -8.33 -12.37 4.40
N LYS A 270 -7.97 -11.22 4.98
CA LYS A 270 -8.53 -10.73 6.25
C LYS A 270 -8.78 -9.24 6.23
N MET A 271 -9.82 -8.80 6.93
CA MET A 271 -10.19 -7.39 7.03
C MET A 271 -10.21 -6.95 8.49
N LEU A 272 -9.74 -5.73 8.74
CA LEU A 272 -9.90 -5.06 10.03
C LEU A 272 -11.32 -4.51 10.16
N ASN A 273 -11.90 -4.62 11.36
CA ASN A 273 -13.25 -4.17 11.68
C ASN A 273 -13.30 -2.73 12.26
N CYS A 274 -12.30 -1.89 12.03
CA CYS A 274 -12.29 -0.50 12.49
C CYS A 274 -11.22 0.33 11.78
N TYR A 275 -11.22 1.64 11.98
CA TYR A 275 -10.30 2.59 11.36
C TYR A 275 -9.04 2.82 12.23
N PRO A 276 -7.85 2.29 11.88
CA PRO A 276 -6.75 2.09 12.85
C PRO A 276 -5.78 3.27 13.02
N GLU A 277 -6.10 4.48 12.54
CA GLU A 277 -5.12 5.57 12.47
C GLU A 277 -4.48 5.98 13.82
N SER A 278 -5.18 5.75 14.93
CA SER A 278 -4.63 5.90 16.29
C SER A 278 -3.97 4.59 16.74
N GLN A 279 -4.72 3.49 16.71
CA GLN A 279 -4.27 2.20 17.25
C GLN A 279 -2.97 1.67 16.64
N ILE A 280 -2.64 2.03 15.39
CA ILE A 280 -1.41 1.60 14.74
C ILE A 280 -0.13 2.03 15.47
N PHE A 281 -0.18 3.14 16.23
CA PHE A 281 0.96 3.62 17.03
C PHE A 281 0.76 3.47 18.54
N GLU A 282 -0.47 3.26 19.01
CA GLU A 282 -0.80 3.09 20.44
C GLU A 282 -0.72 1.63 20.89
N ASP A 283 -1.23 0.69 20.09
CA ASP A 283 -1.31 -0.73 20.44
C ASP A 283 -0.26 -1.58 19.69
N PRO A 284 0.86 -1.96 20.35
CA PRO A 284 1.85 -2.85 19.73
C PRO A 284 1.30 -4.23 19.36
N LYS A 285 0.17 -4.67 19.95
CA LYS A 285 -0.44 -5.96 19.58
C LYS A 285 -1.05 -5.91 18.18
N LEU A 286 -1.58 -4.78 17.74
CA LEU A 286 -2.08 -4.61 16.38
C LEU A 286 -0.96 -4.82 15.37
N LEU A 287 0.18 -4.14 15.56
CA LEU A 287 1.37 -4.27 14.71
C LEU A 287 1.94 -5.69 14.74
N LYS A 288 1.98 -6.33 15.91
CA LYS A 288 2.44 -7.71 16.05
C LYS A 288 1.51 -8.67 15.29
N THR A 289 0.21 -8.49 15.41
CA THR A 289 -0.79 -9.31 14.72
C THR A 289 -0.66 -9.13 13.22
N LEU A 290 -0.60 -7.89 12.72
CA LEU A 290 -0.41 -7.58 11.31
C LEU A 290 0.84 -8.25 10.71
N LYS A 291 1.93 -8.31 11.47
CA LYS A 291 3.15 -9.01 11.06
C LYS A 291 2.94 -10.52 10.95
N GLU A 292 2.19 -11.12 11.88
CA GLU A 292 2.01 -12.57 12.03
C GLU A 292 0.94 -13.17 11.10
N LEU A 293 -0.03 -12.36 10.64
CA LEU A 293 -1.06 -12.73 9.66
C LEU A 293 -0.47 -13.03 8.28
#